data_AF-A0A836RWJ4-F1
#
_entry.id   AF-A0A836RWJ4-F1
#
_cell.length_a   1.000
_cell.length_b   1.000
_cell.length_c   1.000
_cell.angle_alpha   90.00
_cell.angle_beta   90.00
_cell.angle_gamma   90.00
#
_symmetry.space_group_name_H-M   'P 1'
#
loop_
_entity.id
_entity.type
_entity.pdbx_description
1 polymer ?
#
loop_
_entity_poly.entity_id
_entity_poly.type
_entity_poly.pdbx_seq_one_letter_code
_entity_poly.pdbx_strand_id
1 'polypeptide(L)'
;MSSIFHMASLATSHIDPDLYSTLQSGGRAVAYVVAYKPIAGGIKYWVFGNTIVSKLVIDLNTLLQLSNDPAVVSIYGEKTLEHAPVHFLDVKAYSFRNVDIDNEFHMALGPWTGKDVVVAIIDTGIDYTHPDFYDDENRTIIEVLVSTIYSENGHPLVWVPYVNGTMEELLKFDKYMWKEHGEPAFLDICGHGTHVAGIIAGRGRASNGKYVGIAPG
;
A
#
# COMPACT_ATOMS: atom_id res chain seq x y z
N MET A 1 -31.26 47.80 9.82
CA MET A 1 -30.30 47.16 8.89
C MET A 1 -29.45 46.22 9.72
N SER A 2 -29.79 44.93 9.70
CA SER A 2 -29.06 43.90 10.44
C SER A 2 -27.86 43.45 9.61
N SER A 3 -26.65 43.69 10.13
CA SER A 3 -25.41 43.19 9.55
C SER A 3 -25.30 41.71 9.89
N ILE A 4 -25.54 40.86 8.90
CA ILE A 4 -25.29 39.42 8.99
C ILE A 4 -23.78 39.23 8.87
N PHE A 5 -23.11 39.05 10.00
CA PHE A 5 -21.76 38.50 10.04
C PHE A 5 -21.81 37.08 9.48
N HIS A 6 -21.32 36.90 8.25
CA HIS A 6 -20.94 35.58 7.75
C HIS A 6 -19.69 35.15 8.52
N MET A 7 -19.85 34.29 9.53
CA MET A 7 -18.74 33.47 10.00
C MET A 7 -18.40 32.49 8.89
N ALA A 8 -17.42 32.85 8.06
CA ALA A 8 -16.71 31.85 7.28
C ALA A 8 -16.14 30.85 8.30
N SER A 9 -16.63 29.62 8.26
CA SER A 9 -15.97 28.49 8.91
C SER A 9 -14.54 28.46 8.37
N LEU A 10 -13.57 28.91 9.18
CA LEU A 10 -12.17 28.69 8.90
C LEU A 10 -12.00 27.17 8.93
N ALA A 11 -11.89 26.55 7.76
CA ALA A 11 -11.46 25.18 7.66
C ALA A 11 -10.03 25.14 8.20
N THR A 12 -9.90 24.86 9.49
CA THR A 12 -8.59 24.66 10.13
C THR A 12 -8.03 23.38 9.55
N SER A 13 -6.84 23.46 8.96
CA SER A 13 -6.15 22.27 8.43
C SER A 13 -6.05 21.20 9.51
N HIS A 14 -6.25 19.93 9.16
CA HIS A 14 -6.05 18.83 10.09
C HIS A 14 -4.57 18.71 10.44
N ILE A 15 -4.21 18.64 11.73
CA ILE A 15 -2.83 18.51 12.20
C ILE A 15 -2.69 17.20 12.95
N ASP A 16 -1.66 16.42 12.62
CA ASP A 16 -1.24 15.24 13.39
C ASP A 16 -0.84 15.63 14.83
N PRO A 17 -1.54 15.11 15.85
CA PRO A 17 -1.24 15.44 17.25
C PRO A 17 0.19 15.08 17.68
N ASP A 18 0.77 14.01 17.12
CA ASP A 18 2.13 13.57 17.46
C ASP A 18 3.16 14.57 16.94
N LEU A 19 2.95 15.06 15.71
CA LEU A 19 3.76 16.11 15.10
C LEU A 19 3.67 17.40 15.92
N TYR A 20 2.45 17.82 16.28
CA TYR A 20 2.25 19.02 17.09
C TYR A 20 2.97 18.91 18.44
N SER A 21 2.82 17.78 19.13
CA SER A 21 3.47 17.52 20.42
C SER A 21 5.00 17.53 20.31
N THR A 22 5.54 16.93 19.25
CA THR A 22 6.97 16.93 18.96
C THR A 22 7.49 18.36 18.75
N LEU A 23 6.80 19.16 17.94
CA LEU A 23 7.22 20.53 17.65
C LEU A 23 7.05 21.48 18.86
N GLN A 24 6.07 21.22 19.74
CA GLN A 24 5.91 21.95 21.00
C GLN A 24 7.08 21.72 21.97
N SER A 25 7.67 20.53 21.96
CA SER A 25 8.85 20.22 22.78
C SER A 25 10.14 20.95 22.32
N GLY A 26 10.06 21.65 21.19
CA GLY A 26 11.15 22.39 20.57
C GLY A 26 11.83 21.59 19.46
N GLY A 27 12.29 22.29 18.42
CA GLY A 27 13.05 21.69 17.31
C GLY A 27 12.32 21.71 15.98
N ARG A 28 12.75 20.80 15.09
CA ARG A 28 12.23 20.65 13.73
C ARG A 28 11.86 19.19 13.49
N ALA A 29 10.82 18.95 12.69
CA ALA A 29 10.38 17.62 12.30
C ALA A 29 10.11 17.56 10.80
N VAL A 30 10.24 16.35 10.25
CA VAL A 30 9.78 16.08 8.88
C VAL A 30 8.25 16.02 8.90
N ALA A 31 7.62 16.75 7.99
CA ALA A 31 6.18 16.79 7.82
C ALA A 31 5.77 16.64 6.36
N TYR A 32 4.60 16.04 6.17
CA TYR A 32 3.91 15.89 4.89
C TYR A 32 2.70 16.81 4.89
N VAL A 33 2.74 17.84 4.06
CA VAL A 33 1.70 18.86 3.92
C VAL A 33 0.87 18.56 2.68
N VAL A 34 -0.41 18.30 2.89
CA VAL A 34 -1.40 18.08 1.83
C VAL A 34 -2.05 19.42 1.50
N ALA A 35 -1.94 19.88 0.26
CA ALA A 35 -2.45 21.17 -0.17
C ALA A 35 -2.91 21.19 -1.64
N TYR A 36 -3.70 22.19 -2.03
CA TYR A 36 -4.10 22.41 -3.43
C TYR A 36 -3.08 23.22 -4.25
N LYS A 37 -1.93 23.53 -3.66
CA LYS A 37 -0.81 24.23 -4.30
C LYS A 37 0.53 23.71 -3.77
N PRO A 38 1.63 23.82 -4.52
CA PRO A 38 2.95 23.49 -4.00
C PRO A 38 3.32 24.38 -2.81
N ILE A 39 3.93 23.79 -1.78
CA ILE A 39 4.44 24.52 -0.61
C ILE A 39 5.93 24.81 -0.83
N ALA A 40 6.32 26.08 -0.66
CA ALA A 40 7.71 26.50 -0.79
C ALA A 40 8.61 25.86 0.27
N GLY A 41 9.87 25.59 -0.09
CA GLY A 41 10.85 24.98 0.82
C GLY A 41 10.74 23.46 0.96
N GLY A 42 9.93 22.80 0.12
CA GLY A 42 9.78 21.36 0.11
C GLY A 42 11.04 20.62 -0.37
N ILE A 43 11.34 19.50 0.30
CA ILE A 43 12.38 18.54 -0.08
C ILE A 43 11.94 17.74 -1.31
N LYS A 44 10.66 17.35 -1.33
CA LYS A 44 10.02 16.57 -2.40
C LYS A 44 8.53 16.86 -2.38
N TYR A 45 7.87 16.72 -3.52
CA TYR A 45 6.41 16.73 -3.59
C TYR A 45 5.88 15.66 -4.54
N TRP A 46 4.62 15.28 -4.34
CA TRP A 46 3.87 14.35 -5.16
C TRP A 46 2.54 14.99 -5.53
N VAL A 47 2.05 14.73 -6.74
CA VAL A 47 0.78 15.27 -7.24
C VAL A 47 -0.22 14.13 -7.39
N PHE A 48 -1.39 14.27 -6.78
CA PHE A 48 -2.51 13.34 -6.80
C PHE A 48 -3.77 14.09 -7.24
N GLY A 49 -4.07 14.06 -8.54
CA GLY A 49 -5.15 14.87 -9.10
C GLY A 49 -4.91 16.37 -8.86
N ASN A 50 -5.80 17.02 -8.13
CA ASN A 50 -5.66 18.44 -7.75
C ASN A 50 -4.92 18.65 -6.42
N THR A 51 -4.49 17.58 -5.76
CA THR A 51 -3.87 17.63 -4.44
C THR A 51 -2.37 17.41 -4.56
N ILE A 52 -1.59 18.11 -3.74
CA ILE A 52 -0.14 18.05 -3.70
C ILE A 52 0.28 17.69 -2.29
N VAL A 53 1.09 16.65 -2.15
CA VAL A 53 1.72 16.27 -0.88
C VAL A 53 3.14 16.77 -0.91
N SER A 54 3.52 17.68 -0.02
CA SER A 54 4.87 18.24 0.08
C SER A 54 5.58 17.73 1.33
N LYS A 55 6.77 17.13 1.17
CA LYS A 55 7.67 16.75 2.27
C LYS A 55 8.55 17.93 2.64
N LEU A 56 8.49 18.38 3.90
CA LEU A 56 9.18 19.56 4.42
C LEU A 56 9.85 19.24 5.76
N VAL A 57 10.84 20.04 6.15
CA VAL A 57 11.33 20.08 7.55
C VAL A 57 10.86 21.37 8.19
N ILE A 58 9.91 21.26 9.10
CA ILE A 58 9.18 22.41 9.69
C ILE A 58 9.47 22.55 11.18
N ASP A 59 9.33 23.76 11.70
CA ASP A 59 9.26 24.06 13.14
C ASP A 59 7.81 24.41 13.53
N LEU A 60 7.58 24.70 14.82
CA LEU A 60 6.25 25.08 15.32
C LEU A 60 5.70 26.35 14.63
N ASN A 61 6.54 27.33 14.34
CA ASN A 61 6.10 28.56 13.66
C ASN A 61 5.61 28.28 12.25
N THR A 62 6.35 27.47 11.50
CA THR A 62 6.00 27.06 10.15
C THR A 62 4.70 26.25 10.15
N LEU A 63 4.54 25.33 11.11
CA LEU A 63 3.29 24.57 11.28
C LEU A 63 2.09 25.51 11.47
N LEU A 64 2.19 26.50 12.36
CA LEU A 64 1.12 27.46 12.63
C LEU A 64 0.82 28.38 11.43
N GLN A 65 1.83 28.71 10.62
CA GLN A 65 1.60 29.45 9.37
C GLN A 65 0.84 28.60 8.35
N LEU A 66 1.29 27.36 8.15
CA LEU A 66 0.67 26.43 7.21
C LEU A 66 -0.75 26.07 7.59
N SER A 67 -1.05 25.89 8.89
CA SER A 67 -2.39 25.55 9.35
C SER A 67 -3.44 26.65 9.16
N ASN A 68 -2.98 27.88 8.92
CA ASN A 68 -3.83 29.03 8.60
C ASN A 68 -3.92 29.30 7.09
N ASP A 69 -3.18 28.58 6.25
CA ASP A 69 -3.25 28.72 4.79
C ASP A 69 -4.47 27.94 4.27
N PRO A 70 -5.47 28.61 3.65
CA PRO A 70 -6.68 27.94 3.17
C PRO A 70 -6.43 26.93 2.04
N ALA A 71 -5.25 26.94 1.43
CA ALA A 71 -4.86 25.93 0.47
C ALA A 71 -4.38 24.63 1.13
N VAL A 72 -4.07 24.63 2.43
CA VAL A 72 -3.59 23.46 3.18
C VAL A 72 -4.76 22.69 3.77
N VAL A 73 -4.83 21.41 3.43
CA VAL A 73 -5.87 20.48 3.86
C VAL A 73 -5.46 19.81 5.17
N SER A 74 -4.23 19.29 5.23
CA SER A 74 -3.73 18.56 6.39
C SER A 74 -2.20 18.53 6.47
N ILE A 75 -1.68 18.34 7.68
CA ILE A 75 -0.25 18.25 7.97
C ILE A 75 0.01 17.04 8.87
N TYR A 76 0.82 16.10 8.39
CA TYR A 76 1.18 14.87 9.12
C TYR A 76 2.68 14.80 9.40
N GLY A 77 3.06 14.23 10.55
CA GLY A 77 4.46 13.94 10.82
C GLY A 77 4.93 12.75 9.99
N GLU A 78 6.24 12.63 9.80
CA GLU A 78 6.81 11.39 9.26
C GLU A 78 6.53 10.23 10.21
N LYS A 79 5.99 9.14 9.66
CA LYS A 79 5.70 7.91 10.41
C LYS A 79 6.47 6.75 9.78
N THR A 80 6.99 5.89 10.63
CA THR A 80 7.52 4.59 10.22
C THR A 80 6.38 3.58 10.32
N LEU A 81 6.13 2.85 9.23
CA LEU A 81 5.21 1.73 9.21
C LEU A 81 6.04 0.44 9.22
N GLU A 82 5.66 -0.49 10.07
CA GLU A 82 6.22 -1.84 10.11
C GLU A 82 5.08 -2.82 9.82
N HIS A 83 5.38 -3.86 9.03
CA HIS A 83 4.41 -4.93 8.83
C HIS A 83 4.17 -5.66 10.16
N ALA A 84 2.99 -6.27 10.31
CA ALA A 84 2.74 -7.10 11.48
C ALA A 84 3.76 -8.25 11.51
N PRO A 85 4.23 -8.67 12.69
CA PRO A 85 5.12 -9.82 12.79
C PRO A 85 4.42 -11.04 12.21
N VAL A 86 5.12 -11.77 11.34
CA VAL A 86 4.62 -13.06 10.84
C VAL A 86 4.74 -14.06 11.98
N HIS A 87 3.62 -14.41 12.60
CA HIS A 87 3.57 -15.46 13.60
C HIS A 87 3.51 -16.82 12.91
N PHE A 88 4.44 -17.71 13.23
CA PHE A 88 4.31 -19.10 12.81
C PHE A 88 3.11 -19.73 13.51
N LEU A 89 2.11 -20.12 12.72
CA LEU A 89 0.96 -20.86 13.19
C LEU A 89 1.05 -22.27 12.61
N ASP A 90 0.93 -23.29 13.48
CA ASP A 90 0.77 -24.66 13.01
C ASP A 90 -0.61 -24.77 12.35
N VAL A 91 -0.63 -24.89 11.03
CA VAL A 91 -1.86 -25.08 10.24
C VAL A 91 -2.66 -26.31 10.70
N LYS A 92 -2.05 -27.28 11.38
CA LYS A 92 -2.75 -28.43 11.98
C LYS A 92 -3.59 -28.04 13.19
N ALA A 93 -3.33 -26.90 13.82
CA ALA A 93 -4.12 -26.37 14.93
C ALA A 93 -5.46 -25.76 14.47
N TYR A 94 -5.62 -25.49 13.17
CA TYR A 94 -6.87 -25.00 12.60
C TYR A 94 -7.75 -26.17 12.13
N SER A 95 -8.97 -26.23 12.65
CA SER A 95 -10.00 -27.12 12.12
C SER A 95 -10.55 -26.53 10.83
N PHE A 96 -9.95 -26.91 9.70
CA PHE A 96 -10.52 -26.61 8.39
C PHE A 96 -11.92 -27.21 8.30
N ARG A 97 -12.92 -26.36 8.07
CA ARG A 97 -14.30 -26.79 7.84
C ARG A 97 -14.45 -27.16 6.37
N ASN A 98 -15.30 -28.14 6.10
CA ASN A 98 -15.69 -28.50 4.72
C ASN A 98 -16.68 -27.50 4.09
N VAL A 99 -17.04 -26.44 4.83
CA VAL A 99 -18.00 -25.43 4.41
C VAL A 99 -17.29 -24.09 4.40
N ASP A 100 -17.40 -23.40 3.28
CA ASP A 100 -16.95 -22.03 3.10
C ASP A 100 -17.66 -21.11 4.10
N ILE A 101 -16.87 -20.36 4.88
CA ILE A 101 -17.39 -19.45 5.90
C ILE A 101 -18.24 -18.33 5.28
N ASP A 102 -17.96 -17.93 4.04
CA ASP A 102 -18.75 -16.91 3.35
C ASP A 102 -20.14 -17.44 3.00
N ASN A 103 -20.26 -18.73 2.66
CA ASN A 103 -21.57 -19.34 2.44
C ASN A 103 -22.37 -19.46 3.74
N GLU A 104 -21.70 -19.72 4.87
CA GLU A 104 -22.34 -19.78 6.19
C GLU A 104 -22.78 -18.38 6.67
N PHE A 105 -21.94 -17.36 6.50
CA PHE A 105 -22.18 -16.02 7.05
C PHE A 105 -23.01 -15.12 6.13
N HIS A 106 -22.76 -15.15 4.82
CA HIS A 106 -23.43 -14.28 3.86
C HIS A 106 -24.68 -14.91 3.22
N MET A 107 -25.01 -16.17 3.55
CA MET A 107 -26.12 -16.92 2.92
C MET A 107 -26.06 -16.85 1.39
N ALA A 108 -24.85 -16.79 0.83
CA ALA A 108 -24.64 -16.60 -0.59
C ALA A 108 -25.21 -17.80 -1.38
N LEU A 109 -26.00 -17.49 -2.41
CA LEU A 109 -26.62 -18.50 -3.29
C LEU A 109 -25.67 -18.97 -4.43
N GLY A 110 -24.45 -18.45 -4.50
CA GLY A 110 -23.44 -18.79 -5.50
C GLY A 110 -22.03 -18.39 -5.05
N PRO A 111 -20.97 -18.92 -5.70
CA PRO A 111 -19.60 -18.63 -5.30
C PRO A 111 -19.24 -17.19 -5.66
N TRP A 112 -19.02 -16.34 -4.65
CA TRP A 112 -18.44 -15.01 -4.84
C TRP A 112 -16.93 -15.19 -4.98
N THR A 113 -16.43 -15.24 -6.22
CA THR A 113 -15.00 -15.53 -6.44
C THR A 113 -14.13 -14.29 -6.49
N GLY A 114 -14.72 -13.09 -6.48
CA GLY A 114 -14.00 -11.84 -6.74
C GLY A 114 -13.63 -11.61 -8.22
N LYS A 115 -14.20 -12.40 -9.13
CA LYS A 115 -13.94 -12.27 -10.56
C LYS A 115 -14.20 -10.85 -11.05
N ASP A 116 -13.31 -10.38 -11.92
CA ASP A 116 -13.30 -9.02 -12.50
C ASP A 116 -13.08 -7.89 -11.46
N VAL A 117 -12.63 -8.23 -10.24
CA VAL A 117 -12.22 -7.27 -9.21
C VAL A 117 -10.72 -7.34 -9.00
N VAL A 118 -10.04 -6.19 -9.14
CA VAL A 118 -8.60 -6.09 -8.85
C VAL A 118 -8.40 -5.58 -7.43
N VAL A 119 -7.61 -6.32 -6.64
CA VAL A 119 -7.22 -5.93 -5.28
C VAL A 119 -5.76 -5.48 -5.27
N ALA A 120 -5.50 -4.27 -4.78
CA ALA A 120 -4.14 -3.79 -4.58
C ALA A 120 -3.61 -4.19 -3.20
N ILE A 121 -2.43 -4.82 -3.17
CA ILE A 121 -1.73 -5.22 -1.95
C ILE A 121 -0.46 -4.37 -1.84
N ILE A 122 -0.35 -3.58 -0.77
CA ILE A 122 0.84 -2.75 -0.48
C ILE A 122 1.54 -3.40 0.71
N ASP A 123 2.57 -4.18 0.43
CA ASP A 123 3.20 -5.05 1.42
C ASP A 123 4.69 -5.32 1.06
N THR A 124 5.33 -6.32 1.67
CA THR A 124 6.75 -6.67 1.53
C THR A 124 7.14 -7.25 0.17
N GLY A 125 6.19 -7.44 -0.74
CA GLY A 125 6.35 -8.06 -2.05
C GLY A 125 5.38 -9.22 -2.25
N ILE A 126 5.64 -10.04 -3.27
CA ILE A 126 4.95 -11.33 -3.46
C ILE A 126 5.89 -12.38 -4.04
N ASP A 127 5.80 -13.64 -3.60
CA ASP A 127 6.33 -14.79 -4.33
C ASP A 127 5.45 -15.07 -5.55
N TYR A 128 5.67 -14.28 -6.61
CA TYR A 128 4.96 -14.42 -7.88
C TYR A 128 5.31 -15.70 -8.63
N THR A 129 6.22 -16.54 -8.12
CA THR A 129 6.52 -17.86 -8.69
C THR A 129 5.64 -18.96 -8.10
N HIS A 130 4.92 -18.68 -7.01
CA HIS A 130 4.06 -19.63 -6.34
C HIS A 130 2.88 -20.05 -7.25
N PRO A 131 2.60 -21.36 -7.40
CA PRO A 131 1.61 -21.86 -8.36
C PRO A 131 0.16 -21.42 -8.06
N ASP A 132 -0.13 -21.01 -6.82
CA ASP A 132 -1.46 -20.49 -6.44
C ASP A 132 -1.78 -19.13 -7.08
N PHE A 133 -0.79 -18.43 -7.63
CA PHE A 133 -0.97 -17.17 -8.36
C PHE A 133 -0.98 -17.36 -9.89
N TYR A 134 -1.37 -18.56 -10.34
CA TYR A 134 -1.52 -18.91 -11.76
C TYR A 134 -2.88 -19.55 -12.03
N ASP A 135 -3.46 -19.23 -13.20
CA ASP A 135 -4.67 -19.86 -13.72
C ASP A 135 -4.41 -21.29 -14.23
N ASP A 136 -5.47 -21.95 -14.69
CA ASP A 136 -5.43 -23.33 -15.17
C ASP A 136 -4.66 -23.46 -16.50
N GLU A 137 -4.54 -22.37 -17.25
CA GLU A 137 -3.70 -22.23 -18.44
C GLU A 137 -2.25 -21.83 -18.11
N ASN A 138 -1.89 -21.77 -16.83
CA ASN A 138 -0.56 -21.44 -16.32
C ASN A 138 -0.10 -20.01 -16.65
N ARG A 139 -1.03 -19.06 -16.72
CA ARG A 139 -0.78 -17.61 -16.76
C ARG A 139 -0.94 -17.03 -15.37
N THR A 140 -0.11 -16.05 -15.02
CA THR A 140 -0.25 -15.41 -13.71
C THR A 140 -1.58 -14.65 -13.60
N ILE A 141 -2.17 -14.65 -12.40
CA ILE A 141 -3.34 -13.82 -12.05
C ILE A 141 -2.93 -12.42 -11.54
N ILE A 142 -1.62 -12.15 -11.48
CA ILE A 142 -1.10 -10.86 -11.04
C ILE A 142 -1.21 -9.89 -12.21
N GLU A 143 -2.01 -8.84 -12.04
CA GLU A 143 -2.23 -7.82 -13.08
C GLU A 143 -1.04 -6.85 -13.21
N VAL A 144 -0.47 -6.44 -12.08
CA VAL A 144 0.63 -5.47 -12.04
C VAL A 144 1.44 -5.64 -10.76
N LEU A 145 2.75 -5.45 -10.87
CA LEU A 145 3.67 -5.33 -9.74
C LEU A 145 4.30 -3.94 -9.77
N VAL A 146 4.35 -3.29 -8.62
CA VAL A 146 4.99 -1.98 -8.46
C VAL A 146 5.97 -2.07 -7.30
N SER A 147 7.23 -1.72 -7.55
CA SER A 147 8.25 -1.63 -6.51
C SER A 147 8.62 -0.16 -6.28
N THR A 148 8.51 0.28 -5.04
CA THR A 148 8.93 1.62 -4.60
C THR A 148 10.32 1.62 -3.94
N ILE A 149 10.97 0.45 -3.86
CA ILE A 149 12.32 0.30 -3.30
C ILE A 149 13.33 0.91 -4.27
N TYR A 150 13.15 0.65 -5.56
CA TYR A 150 13.96 1.17 -6.65
C TYR A 150 13.15 2.12 -7.53
N SER A 151 13.85 2.99 -8.24
CA SER A 151 13.24 3.89 -9.21
C SER A 151 14.08 4.01 -10.47
N GLU A 152 13.42 4.09 -11.61
CA GLU A 152 14.02 4.37 -12.91
C GLU A 152 13.45 5.69 -13.45
N ASN A 153 14.30 6.63 -13.84
CA ASN A 153 13.92 7.96 -14.34
C ASN A 153 12.94 8.73 -13.41
N GLY A 154 13.06 8.52 -12.09
CA GLY A 154 12.21 9.17 -11.09
C GLY A 154 10.84 8.51 -10.89
N HIS A 155 10.58 7.38 -11.54
CA HIS A 155 9.35 6.59 -11.40
C HIS A 155 9.64 5.27 -10.68
N PRO A 156 8.68 4.72 -9.91
CA PRO A 156 8.82 3.38 -9.33
C PRO A 156 8.97 2.34 -10.44
N LEU A 157 9.62 1.23 -10.14
CA LEU A 157 9.67 0.11 -11.09
C LEU A 157 8.28 -0.50 -11.23
N VAL A 158 7.88 -0.80 -12.46
CA VAL A 158 6.58 -1.39 -12.77
C VAL A 158 6.78 -2.60 -13.66
N TRP A 159 6.20 -3.74 -13.27
CA TRP A 159 6.12 -4.94 -14.09
C TRP A 159 4.67 -5.26 -14.41
N VAL A 160 4.36 -5.36 -15.69
CA VAL A 160 3.05 -5.76 -16.19
C VAL A 160 3.26 -7.06 -16.96
N PRO A 161 2.86 -8.22 -16.38
CA PRO A 161 3.10 -9.51 -16.99
C PRO A 161 2.64 -9.57 -18.44
N TYR A 162 3.51 -10.08 -19.31
CA TYR A 162 3.30 -10.24 -20.76
C TYR A 162 3.11 -8.93 -21.56
N VAL A 163 3.26 -7.77 -20.93
CA VAL A 163 3.30 -6.46 -21.61
C VAL A 163 4.74 -5.94 -21.69
N ASN A 164 5.47 -5.93 -20.57
CA ASN A 164 6.87 -5.52 -20.53
C ASN A 164 7.85 -6.65 -20.17
N GLY A 165 7.34 -7.87 -19.99
CA GLY A 165 8.14 -9.09 -19.87
C GLY A 165 7.36 -10.25 -19.26
N THR A 166 7.93 -11.44 -19.32
CA THR A 166 7.39 -12.67 -18.74
C THR A 166 7.73 -12.81 -17.27
N MET A 167 7.03 -13.69 -16.54
CA MET A 167 7.39 -14.00 -15.15
C MET A 167 8.78 -14.62 -14.99
N GLU A 168 9.28 -15.32 -16.03
CA GLU A 168 10.64 -15.86 -16.02
C GLU A 168 11.70 -14.76 -16.15
N GLU A 169 11.44 -13.75 -16.99
CA GLU A 169 12.30 -12.58 -17.13
C GLU A 169 12.28 -11.72 -15.85
N LEU A 170 11.12 -11.59 -15.20
CA LEU A 170 11.01 -10.94 -13.88
C LEU A 170 11.88 -11.65 -12.84
N LEU A 171 11.83 -12.99 -12.77
CA LEU A 171 12.66 -13.76 -11.84
C LEU A 171 14.16 -13.58 -12.14
N LYS A 172 14.55 -13.51 -13.42
CA LYS A 172 15.95 -13.22 -13.80
C LYS A 172 16.35 -11.81 -13.36
N PHE A 173 15.47 -10.84 -13.54
CA PHE A 173 15.66 -9.46 -13.10
C PHE A 173 15.83 -9.38 -11.58
N ASP A 174 14.94 -9.98 -10.79
CA ASP A 174 15.05 -9.97 -9.32
C ASP A 174 16.30 -10.68 -8.83
N LYS A 175 16.73 -11.77 -9.48
CA LYS A 175 18.00 -12.44 -9.17
C LYS A 175 19.20 -11.54 -9.45
N TYR A 176 19.16 -10.76 -10.52
CA TYR A 176 20.19 -9.76 -10.80
C TYR A 176 20.17 -8.66 -9.74
N MET A 177 19.01 -8.09 -9.41
CA MET A 177 18.87 -7.06 -8.37
C MET A 177 19.40 -7.54 -7.02
N TRP A 178 19.03 -8.75 -6.61
CA TRP A 178 19.56 -9.38 -5.39
C TRP A 178 21.08 -9.45 -5.41
N LYS A 179 21.68 -9.90 -6.52
CA LYS A 179 23.12 -10.07 -6.63
C LYS A 179 23.87 -8.73 -6.55
N GLU A 180 23.35 -7.70 -7.19
CA GLU A 180 24.02 -6.39 -7.27
C GLU A 180 23.73 -5.48 -6.07
N HIS A 181 22.56 -5.62 -5.44
CA HIS A 181 22.06 -4.69 -4.43
C HIS A 181 21.69 -5.34 -3.09
N GLY A 182 21.65 -6.67 -3.01
CA GLY A 182 21.36 -7.41 -1.77
C GLY A 182 19.88 -7.63 -1.48
N GLU A 183 18.98 -7.09 -2.29
CA GLU A 183 17.52 -7.28 -2.19
C GLU A 183 16.88 -7.28 -3.59
N PRO A 184 15.81 -8.07 -3.82
CA PRO A 184 15.09 -8.07 -5.09
C PRO A 184 14.22 -6.82 -5.20
N ALA A 185 13.72 -6.52 -6.39
CA ALA A 185 12.78 -5.42 -6.59
C ALA A 185 11.34 -5.82 -6.23
N PHE A 186 10.91 -7.04 -6.57
CA PHE A 186 9.50 -7.45 -6.43
C PHE A 186 9.30 -8.73 -5.61
N LEU A 187 10.23 -9.69 -5.71
CA LEU A 187 10.11 -10.99 -5.05
C LEU A 187 10.07 -10.82 -3.53
N ASP A 188 9.08 -11.44 -2.89
CA ASP A 188 8.96 -11.39 -1.42
C ASP A 188 9.99 -12.28 -0.75
N ILE A 189 10.79 -11.69 0.12
CA ILE A 189 11.81 -12.39 0.92
C ILE A 189 11.46 -12.42 2.41
N CYS A 190 10.43 -11.66 2.80
CA CYS A 190 9.88 -11.64 4.15
C CYS A 190 8.79 -12.70 4.32
N GLY A 191 7.94 -12.85 3.30
CA GLY A 191 6.81 -13.78 3.27
C GLY A 191 5.48 -13.17 3.75
N HIS A 192 5.49 -11.95 4.32
CA HIS A 192 4.27 -11.31 4.82
C HIS A 192 3.32 -10.97 3.65
N GLY A 193 3.81 -10.29 2.61
CA GLY A 193 3.01 -9.93 1.44
C GLY A 193 2.49 -11.15 0.67
N THR A 194 3.31 -12.19 0.53
CA THR A 194 2.89 -13.47 -0.06
C THR A 194 1.78 -14.13 0.75
N HIS A 195 1.88 -14.11 2.08
CA HIS A 195 0.86 -14.65 2.96
C HIS A 195 -0.45 -13.87 2.85
N VAL A 196 -0.39 -12.53 2.86
CA VAL A 196 -1.55 -11.65 2.64
C VAL A 196 -2.19 -11.92 1.27
N ALA A 197 -1.39 -12.03 0.21
CA ALA A 197 -1.89 -12.35 -1.13
C ALA A 197 -2.55 -13.73 -1.20
N GLY A 198 -2.02 -14.72 -0.48
CA GLY A 198 -2.61 -16.06 -0.36
C GLY A 198 -3.99 -16.05 0.29
N ILE A 199 -4.20 -15.26 1.36
CA ILE A 199 -5.50 -15.09 2.02
C ILE A 199 -6.53 -14.51 1.04
N ILE A 200 -6.11 -13.57 0.20
CA ILE A 200 -7.01 -12.87 -0.73
C ILE A 200 -7.29 -13.74 -1.95
N ALA A 201 -6.27 -14.09 -2.71
CA ALA A 201 -6.41 -14.61 -4.08
C ALA A 201 -5.69 -15.95 -4.34
N GLY A 202 -5.20 -16.63 -3.30
CA GLY A 202 -4.55 -17.93 -3.47
C GLY A 202 -5.51 -18.97 -4.06
N ARG A 203 -5.18 -19.58 -5.19
CA ARG A 203 -6.07 -20.54 -5.88
C ARG A 203 -6.02 -21.97 -5.34
N GLY A 204 -5.16 -22.22 -4.36
CA GLY A 204 -5.00 -23.53 -3.72
C GLY A 204 -4.42 -24.64 -4.61
N ARG A 205 -3.77 -24.27 -5.72
CA ARG A 205 -3.16 -25.22 -6.66
C ARG A 205 -2.09 -26.09 -5.99
N ALA A 206 -1.21 -25.50 -5.17
CA ALA A 206 -0.18 -26.21 -4.41
C ALA A 206 -0.75 -27.16 -3.35
N SER A 207 -1.99 -26.90 -2.90
CA SER A 207 -2.61 -27.59 -1.78
C SER A 207 -3.75 -28.52 -2.19
N ASN A 208 -3.94 -28.77 -3.50
CA ASN A 208 -5.08 -29.51 -4.07
C ASN A 208 -6.44 -28.97 -3.58
N GLY A 209 -6.58 -27.63 -3.54
CA GLY A 209 -7.80 -26.94 -3.13
C GLY A 209 -8.05 -26.88 -1.62
N LYS A 210 -7.07 -27.28 -0.79
CA LYS A 210 -7.22 -27.25 0.67
C LYS A 210 -7.12 -25.82 1.25
N TYR A 211 -6.19 -25.02 0.72
CA TYR A 211 -5.95 -23.65 1.14
C TYR A 211 -6.26 -22.72 -0.04
N VAL A 212 -7.44 -22.13 -0.02
CA VAL A 212 -7.92 -21.23 -1.06
C VAL A 212 -8.21 -19.88 -0.41
N GLY A 213 -7.84 -18.80 -1.08
CA GLY A 213 -8.17 -17.45 -0.66
C GLY A 213 -9.66 -17.16 -0.75
N ILE A 214 -10.08 -16.04 -0.18
CA ILE A 214 -11.48 -15.61 -0.16
C ILE A 214 -12.00 -15.26 -1.55
N ALA A 215 -11.17 -14.64 -2.38
CA ALA A 215 -11.48 -14.18 -3.72
C ALA A 215 -10.49 -14.79 -4.75
N PRO A 216 -10.60 -16.11 -5.04
CA PRO A 216 -9.62 -16.81 -5.86
C PRO A 216 -9.79 -16.62 -7.38
N GLY A 217 -10.83 -15.92 -7.83
CA GLY A 217 -11.28 -15.90 -9.24
C GLY A 217 -11.09 -14.60 -9.99
#